data_AF-V5G9G6-F1
#
_entry.id   AF-V5G9G6-F1
#
_cell.length_a   1.000
_cell.length_b   1.000
_cell.length_c   1.000
_cell.angle_alpha   90.00
_cell.angle_beta   90.00
_cell.angle_gamma   90.00
#
_symmetry.space_group_name_H-M   'P 1'
#
loop_
_entity.id
_entity.type
_entity.pdbx_description
1 polymer ?
#
loop_
_entity_poly.entity_id
_entity_poly.type
_entity_poly.pdbx_seq_one_letter_code
_entity_poly.pdbx_strand_id
1 'polypeptide(L)'
;GQGNSLLLGDNMVLLKAVGAAEYANSQGRLEKFCNDNGLRQKAVVEIRKLRVQLTNEIKNNVPEAEIVVDPKLEPPTDLQAKLLRQILLAGMGDQIAKKIPPEEVKEGEDKAKFKYAYQAN
;
A
#
# COMPACT_ATOMS: atom_id res chain seq x y z
N GLY A 1 4.28 -0.23 -12.13
CA GLY A 1 5.43 0.47 -11.50
C GLY A 1 6.72 -0.15 -12.00
N GLN A 2 7.87 0.32 -11.55
CA GLN A 2 9.18 -0.29 -11.81
C GLN A 2 9.92 -0.46 -10.47
N GLY A 3 10.96 -1.31 -10.43
CA GLY A 3 11.79 -1.48 -9.24
C GLY A 3 11.00 -1.87 -7.98
N ASN A 4 11.39 -1.29 -6.84
CA ASN A 4 10.75 -1.55 -5.55
C ASN A 4 9.32 -1.03 -5.46
N SER A 5 8.95 -0.02 -6.25
CA SER A 5 7.55 0.40 -6.38
C SER A 5 6.66 -0.68 -6.98
N LEU A 6 7.19 -1.52 -7.89
CA LEU A 6 6.44 -2.68 -8.40
C LEU A 6 6.38 -3.79 -7.34
N LEU A 7 7.49 -4.04 -6.64
CA LEU A 7 7.59 -5.11 -5.64
C LEU A 7 6.82 -4.83 -4.34
N LEU A 8 6.43 -3.58 -4.09
CA LEU A 8 5.50 -3.19 -3.02
C LEU A 8 4.04 -3.55 -3.36
N GLY A 9 3.76 -3.90 -4.62
CA GLY A 9 2.49 -4.50 -5.05
C GLY A 9 1.27 -3.61 -4.84
N ASP A 10 0.17 -4.22 -4.42
CA ASP A 10 -1.12 -3.54 -4.19
C ASP A 10 -1.02 -2.42 -3.16
N ASN A 11 -0.14 -2.55 -2.16
CA ASN A 11 0.10 -1.49 -1.18
C ASN A 11 0.65 -0.21 -1.84
N MET A 12 1.46 -0.33 -2.90
CA MET A 12 1.89 0.84 -3.68
C MET A 12 0.74 1.45 -4.47
N VAL A 13 -0.18 0.63 -4.99
CA VAL A 13 -1.38 1.10 -5.69
C VAL A 13 -2.26 1.90 -4.74
N LEU A 14 -2.51 1.37 -3.53
CA LEU A 14 -3.28 2.07 -2.49
C LEU A 14 -2.60 3.39 -2.09
N LEU A 15 -1.29 3.38 -1.86
CA LEU A 15 -0.54 4.58 -1.50
C LEU A 15 -0.64 5.66 -2.60
N LYS A 16 -0.50 5.27 -3.87
CA LYS A 16 -0.65 6.19 -5.01
C LYS A 16 -2.07 6.71 -5.16
N ALA A 17 -3.07 5.86 -5.01
CA ALA A 17 -4.48 6.25 -5.11
C ALA A 17 -4.83 7.30 -4.06
N VAL A 18 -4.42 7.09 -2.81
CA VAL A 18 -4.63 8.06 -1.72
C VAL A 18 -3.83 9.34 -1.95
N GLY A 19 -2.54 9.25 -2.26
CA GLY A 19 -1.70 10.43 -2.49
C GLY A 19 -2.21 11.31 -3.65
N ALA A 20 -2.57 10.69 -4.77
CA ALA A 20 -3.14 11.41 -5.91
C ALA A 20 -4.52 12.01 -5.61
N ALA A 21 -5.37 11.31 -4.86
CA ALA A 21 -6.66 11.83 -4.45
C ALA A 21 -6.54 13.03 -3.49
N GLU A 22 -5.56 13.00 -2.58
CA GLU A 22 -5.25 14.10 -1.66
C GLU A 22 -4.70 15.32 -2.41
N TYR A 23 -3.82 15.08 -3.39
CA TYR A 23 -3.35 16.13 -4.28
C TYR A 23 -4.51 16.75 -5.06
N ALA A 24 -5.40 15.93 -5.65
CA ALA A 24 -6.58 16.41 -6.35
C ALA A 24 -7.53 17.19 -5.41
N ASN A 25 -7.68 16.75 -4.17
CA ASN A 25 -8.46 17.44 -3.15
C ASN A 25 -7.87 18.82 -2.82
N SER A 26 -6.53 18.95 -2.73
CA SER A 26 -5.86 20.24 -2.53
C SER A 26 -6.13 21.24 -3.67
N GLN A 27 -6.54 20.74 -4.84
CA GLN A 27 -6.90 21.53 -6.01
C GLN A 27 -8.42 21.67 -6.20
N GLY A 28 -9.24 21.24 -5.23
CA GLY A 28 -10.71 21.28 -5.31
C GLY A 28 -11.32 20.30 -6.33
N ARG A 29 -10.58 19.27 -6.76
CA ARG A 29 -10.98 18.34 -7.83
C ARG A 29 -11.19 16.90 -7.36
N LEU A 30 -11.42 16.70 -6.06
CA LEU A 30 -11.53 15.36 -5.47
C LEU A 30 -12.65 14.51 -6.11
N GLU A 31 -13.84 15.07 -6.28
CA GLU A 31 -15.00 14.32 -6.80
C GLU A 31 -14.74 13.82 -8.23
N LYS A 32 -14.32 14.72 -9.12
CA LYS A 32 -13.94 14.37 -10.49
C LYS A 32 -12.83 13.32 -10.50
N PHE A 33 -11.78 13.51 -9.72
CA PHE A 33 -10.67 12.56 -9.63
C PHE A 33 -11.13 11.17 -9.20
N CYS A 34 -11.99 11.11 -8.17
CA CYS A 34 -12.53 9.84 -7.68
C CYS A 34 -13.36 9.13 -8.77
N ASN A 35 -14.24 9.85 -9.45
CA ASN A 35 -15.05 9.29 -10.53
C ASN A 35 -14.18 8.79 -11.70
N ASP A 36 -13.22 9.60 -12.15
CA ASP A 36 -12.34 9.27 -13.29
C ASP A 36 -11.45 8.04 -13.01
N ASN A 37 -11.11 7.78 -11.74
CA ASN A 37 -10.20 6.70 -11.34
C ASN A 37 -10.92 5.53 -10.62
N GLY A 38 -12.26 5.53 -10.59
CA GLY A 38 -13.04 4.46 -9.96
C GLY A 38 -12.86 4.36 -8.44
N LEU A 39 -12.55 5.47 -7.76
CA LEU A 39 -12.38 5.52 -6.32
C LEU A 39 -13.69 5.91 -5.62
N ARG A 40 -13.96 5.29 -4.47
CA ARG A 40 -15.10 5.66 -3.63
C ARG A 40 -14.78 6.94 -2.86
N GLN A 41 -15.32 8.08 -3.29
CA GLN A 41 -15.07 9.39 -2.68
C GLN A 41 -15.24 9.40 -1.15
N LYS A 42 -16.32 8.80 -0.63
CA LYS A 42 -16.56 8.70 0.83
C LYS A 42 -15.42 7.97 1.56
N ALA A 43 -14.86 6.92 0.96
CA ALA A 43 -13.75 6.18 1.56
C ALA A 43 -12.47 7.04 1.59
N VAL A 44 -12.19 7.80 0.52
CA VAL A 44 -11.04 8.72 0.48
C VAL A 44 -11.16 9.80 1.57
N VAL A 45 -12.35 10.35 1.79
CA VAL A 45 -12.60 11.33 2.85
C VAL A 45 -12.35 10.73 4.24
N GLU A 46 -12.79 9.50 4.49
CA GLU A 46 -12.53 8.82 5.77
C GLU A 46 -11.04 8.47 5.95
N ILE A 47 -10.36 8.04 4.88
CA ILE A 47 -8.90 7.82 4.89
C ILE A 47 -8.17 9.11 5.30
N ARG A 48 -8.56 10.26 4.75
CA ARG A 48 -7.98 11.56 5.13
C ARG A 48 -8.16 11.86 6.62
N LYS A 49 -9.36 11.67 7.15
CA LYS A 49 -9.65 11.89 8.58
C LYS A 49 -8.78 10.98 9.46
N LEU A 50 -8.68 9.70 9.11
CA LEU A 50 -7.87 8.73 9.84
C LEU A 50 -6.38 9.09 9.79
N ARG A 51 -5.87 9.54 8.64
CA ARG A 51 -4.49 10.02 8.52
C ARG A 51 -4.21 11.20 9.44
N VAL A 52 -5.12 12.19 9.50
CA VAL A 52 -4.98 13.33 10.43
C VAL A 52 -4.96 12.88 11.88
N GLN A 53 -5.86 11.96 12.25
CA GLN A 53 -5.90 11.42 13.62
C GLN A 53 -4.59 10.70 13.97
N LEU A 54 -4.13 9.77 13.14
CA LEU A 54 -2.89 9.01 13.37
C LEU A 54 -1.66 9.92 13.42
N THR A 55 -1.56 10.93 12.55
CA THR A 55 -0.47 11.91 12.59
C THR A 55 -0.48 12.73 13.88
N ASN A 56 -1.66 13.15 14.36
CA ASN A 56 -1.78 13.86 15.63
C ASN A 56 -1.38 12.97 16.82
N GLU A 57 -1.77 11.70 16.81
CA GLU A 57 -1.35 10.75 17.86
C GLU A 57 0.16 10.55 17.89
N ILE A 58 0.81 10.41 16.73
CA ILE A 58 2.27 10.31 16.68
C ILE A 58 2.91 11.61 17.20
N LYS A 59 2.40 12.79 16.82
CA LYS A 59 2.90 14.07 17.30
C LYS A 59 2.79 14.23 18.82
N ASN A 60 1.74 13.67 19.43
CA ASN A 60 1.54 13.69 20.88
C ASN A 60 2.52 12.76 21.61
N ASN A 61 2.85 11.61 21.02
CA ASN A 61 3.68 10.58 21.66
C ASN A 61 5.16 10.67 21.30
N VAL A 62 5.51 11.34 20.20
CA VAL A 62 6.87 11.53 19.69
C VAL A 62 7.05 13.01 19.33
N PRO A 63 7.25 13.90 20.33
CA PRO A 63 7.27 15.34 20.12
C PRO A 63 8.38 15.82 19.16
N GLU A 64 9.47 15.07 19.07
CA GLU A 64 10.59 15.31 18.14
C GLU A 64 10.25 14.97 16.67
N ALA A 65 9.14 14.27 16.42
CA ALA A 65 8.70 13.97 15.07
C ALA A 65 8.02 15.21 14.45
N GLU A 66 8.75 15.91 13.58
CA GLU A 66 8.21 17.03 12.79
C GLU A 66 7.35 16.53 11.63
N ILE A 67 6.19 15.96 11.95
CA ILE A 67 5.27 15.37 10.96
C ILE A 67 3.97 16.15 10.83
N VAL A 68 3.47 16.25 9.59
CA VAL A 68 2.18 16.82 9.25
C VAL A 68 1.54 16.02 8.11
N VAL A 69 0.22 16.08 7.99
CA VAL A 69 -0.46 15.53 6.81
C VAL A 69 -0.30 16.51 5.65
N ASP A 70 0.72 16.28 4.83
CA ASP A 70 0.95 17.05 3.60
C ASP A 70 0.01 16.56 2.47
N PRO A 71 -0.87 17.41 1.93
CA PRO A 71 -1.71 17.08 0.78
C PRO A 71 -0.94 16.94 -0.54
N LYS A 72 0.32 17.40 -0.61
CA LYS A 72 1.18 17.37 -1.79
C LYS A 72 2.40 16.47 -1.62
N LEU A 73 2.27 15.45 -0.78
CA LEU A 73 3.34 14.49 -0.54
C LEU A 73 3.78 13.85 -1.86
N GLU A 74 5.07 13.96 -2.15
CA GLU A 74 5.67 13.37 -3.35
C GLU A 74 5.57 11.84 -3.33
N PRO A 75 5.45 11.18 -4.49
CA PRO A 75 5.56 9.73 -4.58
C PRO A 75 6.89 9.25 -3.98
N PRO A 76 6.90 8.09 -3.29
CA PRO A 76 8.13 7.61 -2.66
C PRO A 76 9.19 7.24 -3.71
N THR A 77 10.44 7.55 -3.40
CA THR A 77 11.62 7.09 -4.13
C THR A 77 11.73 5.56 -4.12
N ASP A 78 12.56 5.00 -4.99
CA ASP A 78 12.76 3.54 -5.02
C ASP A 78 13.29 2.98 -3.68
N LEU A 79 14.19 3.73 -3.01
CA LEU A 79 14.67 3.37 -1.68
C LEU A 79 13.54 3.43 -0.64
N GLN A 80 12.72 4.47 -0.64
CA GLN A 80 11.56 4.56 0.26
C GLN A 80 10.57 3.43 0.01
N ALA A 81 10.30 3.07 -1.25
CA ALA A 81 9.46 1.92 -1.58
C ALA A 81 10.06 0.61 -1.04
N LYS A 82 11.39 0.43 -1.09
CA LYS A 82 12.07 -0.71 -0.46
C LYS A 82 11.87 -0.73 1.06
N LEU A 83 12.02 0.41 1.73
CA LEU A 83 11.83 0.52 3.18
C LEU A 83 10.37 0.26 3.60
N LEU A 84 9.41 0.76 2.83
CA LEU A 84 7.98 0.49 3.06
C LEU A 84 7.66 -1.01 2.97
N ARG A 85 8.29 -1.75 2.05
CA ARG A 85 8.15 -3.22 1.98
C ARG A 85 8.65 -3.91 3.26
N GLN A 86 9.76 -3.43 3.83
CA GLN A 86 10.31 -3.98 5.06
C GLN A 86 9.39 -3.69 6.27
N ILE A 87 8.82 -2.48 6.35
CA ILE A 87 7.84 -2.11 7.38
C ILE A 87 6.61 -3.02 7.31
N LEU A 88 6.06 -3.24 6.11
CA LEU A 88 4.92 -4.12 5.92
C LEU A 88 5.24 -5.57 6.31
N LEU A 89 6.40 -6.08 5.90
CA LEU A 89 6.83 -7.43 6.27
C LEU A 89 6.95 -7.58 7.79
N ALA A 90 7.48 -6.58 8.49
CA ALA A 90 7.59 -6.59 9.95
C ALA A 90 6.22 -6.62 10.65
N GLY A 91 5.19 -6.00 10.05
CA GLY A 91 3.82 -6.01 10.58
C GLY A 91 2.97 -7.22 10.19
N MET A 92 3.41 -8.01 9.20
CA MET A 92 2.63 -9.10 8.59
C MET A 92 3.44 -10.40 8.47
N GLY A 93 4.32 -10.67 9.45
CA GLY A 93 5.24 -11.81 9.42
C GLY A 93 4.55 -13.19 9.42
N ASP A 94 3.31 -13.24 9.91
CA ASP A 94 2.43 -14.41 9.87
C ASP A 94 1.70 -14.59 8.52
N GLN A 95 1.65 -13.55 7.69
CA GLN A 95 0.96 -13.55 6.39
C GLN A 95 1.97 -13.68 5.24
N ILE A 96 2.90 -14.61 5.37
CA ILE A 96 3.92 -14.89 4.36
C ILE A 96 3.51 -16.13 3.58
N ALA A 97 3.54 -16.02 2.25
CA ALA A 97 3.30 -17.15 1.36
C ALA A 97 4.42 -17.28 0.31
N LYS A 98 4.90 -18.51 0.13
CA LYS A 98 5.90 -18.88 -0.89
C LYS A 98 5.20 -19.45 -2.10
N LYS A 99 5.59 -19.02 -3.31
CA LYS A 99 5.11 -19.63 -4.55
C LYS A 99 5.55 -21.09 -4.61
N ILE A 100 4.62 -22.01 -4.88
CA ILE A 100 4.94 -23.44 -5.01
C ILE A 100 5.61 -23.65 -6.36
N PRO A 101 6.89 -24.06 -6.40
CA PRO A 101 7.56 -24.34 -7.65
C PRO A 101 7.11 -25.71 -8.20
N PRO A 102 7.12 -25.90 -9.53
CA PRO A 102 6.63 -27.14 -10.15
C PRO A 102 7.28 -28.43 -9.63
N GLU A 103 8.55 -28.36 -9.24
CA GLU A 103 9.34 -29.45 -8.68
C GLU A 103 8.92 -29.87 -7.25
N GLU A 104 8.23 -29.01 -6.50
CA GLU A 104 7.73 -29.34 -5.15
C GLU A 104 6.35 -30.03 -5.19
N VAL A 105 5.70 -30.12 -6.36
CA VAL A 105 4.39 -30.79 -6.52
C VAL A 105 4.57 -32.30 -6.61
N LYS A 106 3.94 -33.07 -5.71
CA LYS A 106 4.12 -34.52 -5.63
C LYS A 106 3.54 -35.26 -6.85
N GLU A 107 4.13 -36.41 -7.19
CA GLU A 107 3.53 -37.31 -8.17
C GLU A 107 2.16 -37.80 -7.70
N GLY A 108 1.16 -37.68 -8.56
CA GLY A 108 -0.24 -37.99 -8.24
C GLY A 108 -1.09 -36.78 -7.81
N GLU A 109 -0.48 -35.62 -7.54
CA GLU A 109 -1.21 -34.38 -7.30
C GLU A 109 -1.54 -33.64 -8.60
N ASP A 110 -2.66 -32.90 -8.59
CA ASP A 110 -3.09 -32.10 -9.73
C ASP A 110 -2.13 -30.92 -9.96
N LYS A 111 -1.20 -31.12 -10.90
CA LYS A 111 -0.22 -30.10 -11.33
C LYS A 111 -0.87 -28.82 -11.85
N ALA A 112 -2.10 -28.88 -12.39
CA ALA A 112 -2.82 -27.69 -12.85
C ALA A 112 -3.27 -26.83 -11.66
N LYS A 113 -3.73 -27.47 -10.57
CA LYS A 113 -4.15 -26.81 -9.33
C LYS A 113 -3.00 -26.00 -8.70
N PHE A 114 -1.78 -26.53 -8.70
CA PHE A 114 -0.64 -25.89 -8.04
C PHE A 114 0.17 -24.93 -8.91
N LYS A 115 -0.12 -24.83 -10.20
CA LYS A 115 0.68 -24.07 -11.19
C LYS A 115 0.98 -22.62 -10.79
N TYR A 116 0.04 -21.93 -10.15
CA TYR A 116 0.19 -20.53 -9.69
C TYR A 116 -0.12 -20.37 -8.19
N ALA A 117 -0.14 -21.49 -7.47
CA ALA A 117 -0.49 -21.50 -6.06
C ALA A 117 0.66 -20.99 -5.18
N TYR A 118 0.28 -20.52 -4.00
CA TYR A 118 1.19 -20.15 -2.94
C TYR A 118 0.88 -21.00 -1.71
N GLN A 119 1.91 -21.39 -1.00
CA GLN A 119 1.82 -22.03 0.31
C GLN A 119 2.09 -20.98 1.38
N ALA A 120 1.11 -20.74 2.24
CA ALA A 120 1.28 -19.93 3.44
C ALA A 120 1.85 -20.78 4.59
N ASN A 121 2.52 -20.13 5.54
CA ASN A 121 2.93 -20.75 6.80
C ASN A 121 1.73 -21.15 7.65
#